data_AF-A0A811ST56-F1
#
_entry.id   AF-A0A811ST56-F1
#
_cell.length_a   1.000
_cell.length_b   1.000
_cell.length_c   1.000
_cell.angle_alpha   90.00
_cell.angle_beta   90.00
_cell.angle_gamma   90.00
#
_symmetry.space_group_name_H-M   'P 1'
#
loop_
_entity.id
_entity.type
_entity.pdbx_description
1 polymer ?
#
loop_
_entity_poly.entity_id
_entity_poly.type
_entity_poly.pdbx_seq_one_letter_code
_entity_poly.pdbx_strand_id
1 'polypeptide(L)'
;MDKYETPVTNQVKDSDCKIVSNKLLSLLNEESHHSKWEEFRRMAKQDIATEECSSLLRRMELEVSEEEMEASDSDTEHMDEGEELSSLQEEGLLQTELNREAIIIEEQLINKSQKRKNKWDPTLRCPRSRRQPEDGRTLLEKAQDFKKIKNLETDFNWQYLPAEGTAGGILVGFSERKFEVLAWKIGVYSVAAIVGNCHDNSVWRLITVYGSPYDEGKQEFINELENLLDNWDGPTVIGGDFNLVCNVKHKSNGVINHKWADLFMDWVNKFGLIELKPSSRAFTWTNNHEQPILAAIDKIFCTTNFEHKFPLAFVSTSSRASSDHVPLILNFGLEERRKPSMFRFEKWWLQQPDFKELIAKLWNTSCAFTDPLDIWQFKIRLVKIRLRGGP
;
A
#
# COMPACT_ATOMS: atom_id res chain seq x y z
N MET A 1 -21.32 -57.04 32.00
CA MET A 1 -21.32 -58.30 31.23
C MET A 1 -22.19 -58.06 30.01
N ASP A 2 -21.79 -58.67 28.89
CA ASP A 2 -22.43 -58.67 27.55
C ASP A 2 -22.07 -57.46 26.67
N LYS A 3 -21.06 -57.54 25.77
CA LYS A 3 -20.97 -58.22 24.46
C LYS A 3 -22.13 -57.87 23.52
N TYR A 4 -21.83 -57.23 22.38
CA TYR A 4 -22.38 -57.44 21.03
C TYR A 4 -21.55 -56.53 20.07
N GLU A 5 -20.57 -57.06 19.34
CA GLU A 5 -20.65 -57.62 17.98
C GLU A 5 -21.05 -56.61 16.88
N THR A 6 -20.13 -56.46 15.92
CA THR A 6 -20.28 -55.74 14.65
C THR A 6 -21.26 -56.46 13.70
N PRO A 7 -21.92 -55.69 12.81
CA PRO A 7 -22.18 -56.22 11.48
C PRO A 7 -21.78 -55.25 10.33
N VAL A 8 -20.88 -55.77 9.50
CA VAL A 8 -20.95 -55.90 8.03
C VAL A 8 -21.42 -54.72 7.17
N THR A 9 -20.50 -54.31 6.29
CA THR A 9 -20.68 -53.51 5.07
C THR A 9 -21.75 -54.04 4.13
N ASN A 10 -22.62 -53.14 3.64
CA ASN A 10 -23.36 -53.34 2.40
C ASN A 10 -23.23 -52.12 1.47
N GLN A 11 -22.85 -52.44 0.24
CA GLN A 11 -22.63 -51.56 -0.90
C GLN A 11 -23.93 -50.86 -1.31
N VAL A 12 -23.87 -49.54 -1.54
CA VAL A 12 -24.95 -48.82 -2.23
C VAL A 12 -24.75 -48.99 -3.74
N LYS A 13 -25.81 -49.45 -4.40
CA LYS A 13 -25.87 -49.75 -5.83
C LYS A 13 -26.02 -48.47 -6.66
N ASP A 14 -25.54 -48.53 -7.89
CA ASP A 14 -25.44 -47.46 -8.90
C ASP A 14 -26.79 -46.90 -9.43
N SER A 15 -27.91 -47.14 -8.74
CA SER A 15 -29.26 -46.70 -9.14
C SER A 15 -29.78 -45.47 -8.41
N ASP A 16 -29.11 -44.98 -7.36
CA ASP A 16 -29.60 -43.86 -6.54
C ASP A 16 -29.02 -42.49 -6.92
N CYS A 17 -28.18 -42.41 -7.97
CA CYS A 17 -27.66 -41.14 -8.52
C CYS A 17 -28.44 -40.58 -9.72
N LYS A 18 -29.65 -41.09 -10.02
CA LYS A 18 -30.45 -40.63 -11.18
C LYS A 18 -31.58 -39.65 -10.88
N ILE A 19 -31.76 -39.19 -9.64
CA ILE A 19 -32.83 -38.22 -9.29
C ILE A 19 -32.33 -36.76 -9.24
N VAL A 20 -31.01 -36.51 -9.21
CA VAL A 20 -30.46 -35.14 -9.18
C VAL A 20 -30.18 -34.55 -10.57
N SER A 21 -30.13 -35.37 -11.63
CA SER A 21 -29.83 -34.88 -13.00
C SER A 21 -31.07 -34.34 -13.75
N ASN A 22 -32.28 -34.81 -13.44
CA ASN A 22 -33.49 -34.45 -14.20
C ASN A 22 -34.28 -33.25 -13.65
N LYS A 23 -33.88 -32.66 -12.53
CA LYS A 23 -34.50 -31.43 -11.98
C LYS A 23 -33.75 -30.14 -12.36
N LEU A 24 -32.54 -30.27 -12.91
CA LEU A 24 -31.78 -29.17 -13.52
C LEU A 24 -32.09 -29.00 -15.02
N LEU A 25 -32.64 -30.03 -15.67
CA LEU A 25 -33.01 -30.04 -17.09
C LEU A 25 -34.46 -29.61 -17.40
N SER A 26 -35.27 -29.29 -16.38
CA SER A 26 -36.63 -28.71 -16.56
C SER A 26 -36.72 -27.21 -16.26
N LEU A 27 -35.60 -26.56 -15.96
CA LEU A 27 -35.53 -25.09 -15.77
C LEU A 27 -34.85 -24.35 -16.94
N LEU A 28 -34.51 -25.06 -18.02
CA LEU A 28 -33.85 -24.47 -19.20
C LEU A 28 -34.67 -24.49 -20.48
N ASN A 29 -35.91 -25.00 -20.45
CA ASN A 29 -36.82 -24.94 -21.58
C ASN A 29 -38.16 -24.34 -21.14
N GLU A 30 -38.27 -23.01 -21.20
CA GLU A 30 -39.43 -22.30 -21.77
C GLU A 30 -39.17 -20.77 -21.81
N GLU A 31 -38.95 -20.31 -23.04
CA GLU A 31 -39.31 -19.04 -23.69
C GLU A 31 -38.94 -17.63 -23.13
N SER A 32 -38.13 -16.97 -23.96
CA SER A 32 -38.21 -15.55 -24.41
C SER A 32 -37.65 -14.46 -23.50
N HIS A 33 -36.42 -14.00 -23.83
CA HIS A 33 -36.09 -12.57 -23.92
C HIS A 33 -34.83 -12.39 -24.79
N HIS A 34 -34.92 -11.47 -25.75
CA HIS A 34 -33.86 -11.05 -26.66
C HIS A 34 -32.50 -10.84 -25.97
N SER A 35 -31.44 -11.42 -26.55
CA SER A 35 -30.06 -11.21 -26.10
C SER A 35 -29.50 -9.93 -26.71
N LYS A 36 -28.87 -9.10 -25.87
CA LYS A 36 -28.07 -7.92 -26.26
C LYS A 36 -27.01 -8.21 -27.34
N TRP A 37 -26.70 -9.49 -27.61
CA TRP A 37 -25.86 -9.92 -28.74
C TRP A 37 -26.42 -9.60 -30.12
N GLU A 38 -27.74 -9.59 -30.30
CA GLU A 38 -28.36 -9.22 -31.58
C GLU A 38 -28.53 -7.70 -31.72
N GLU A 39 -28.68 -6.98 -30.61
CA GLU A 39 -28.63 -5.51 -30.58
C GLU A 39 -27.23 -4.99 -30.93
N PHE A 40 -26.17 -5.67 -30.46
CA PHE A 40 -24.79 -5.42 -30.85
C PHE A 40 -24.54 -5.66 -32.35
N ARG A 41 -25.04 -6.76 -32.94
CA ARG A 41 -25.01 -7.00 -34.41
C ARG A 41 -25.70 -5.92 -35.23
N ARG A 42 -26.68 -5.21 -34.66
CA ARG A 42 -27.41 -4.13 -35.33
C ARG A 42 -26.68 -2.79 -35.21
N MET A 43 -26.06 -2.51 -34.07
CA MET A 43 -25.29 -1.29 -33.84
C MET A 43 -23.97 -1.26 -34.63
N ALA A 44 -23.32 -2.41 -34.83
CA ALA A 44 -22.11 -2.53 -35.66
C ALA A 44 -22.34 -2.31 -37.17
N LYS A 45 -23.60 -2.19 -37.62
CA LYS A 45 -23.97 -1.92 -39.01
C LYS A 45 -24.27 -0.45 -39.32
N GLN A 46 -24.06 0.47 -38.38
CA GLN A 46 -24.18 1.91 -38.64
C GLN A 46 -22.90 2.65 -38.20
N ASP A 47 -22.11 2.95 -39.21
CA ASP A 47 -20.84 3.68 -39.24
C ASP A 47 -20.69 4.86 -38.26
N ILE A 48 -19.67 4.77 -37.40
CA ILE A 48 -18.57 5.74 -37.14
C ILE A 48 -18.26 5.93 -35.63
N ALA A 49 -17.09 5.40 -35.22
CA ALA A 49 -16.04 6.04 -34.39
C ALA A 49 -15.28 5.05 -33.49
N THR A 50 -14.16 4.53 -34.01
CA THR A 50 -12.81 4.45 -33.40
C THR A 50 -12.53 3.88 -31.99
N GLU A 51 -13.47 3.25 -31.28
CA GLU A 51 -13.13 2.46 -30.06
C GLU A 51 -13.54 0.97 -30.11
N GLU A 52 -14.35 0.56 -31.08
CA GLU A 52 -14.63 -0.87 -31.31
C GLU A 52 -13.48 -1.62 -32.03
N CYS A 53 -12.61 -0.92 -32.79
CA CYS A 53 -11.44 -1.52 -33.46
C CYS A 53 -10.37 -2.06 -32.49
N SER A 54 -10.23 -1.51 -31.28
CA SER A 54 -9.16 -1.88 -30.35
C SER A 54 -9.51 -3.10 -29.49
N SER A 55 -10.80 -3.40 -29.33
CA SER A 55 -11.27 -4.58 -28.59
C SER A 55 -11.48 -5.82 -29.46
N LEU A 56 -11.56 -5.64 -30.79
CA LEU A 56 -11.62 -6.70 -31.81
C LEU A 56 -10.21 -7.23 -32.18
N LEU A 57 -9.20 -6.36 -32.21
CA LEU A 57 -7.79 -6.74 -32.41
C LEU A 57 -7.25 -7.66 -31.30
N ARG A 58 -7.76 -7.56 -30.07
CA ARG A 58 -7.26 -8.34 -28.93
C ARG A 58 -7.87 -9.73 -28.78
N ARG A 59 -8.75 -10.15 -29.70
CA ARG A 59 -9.45 -11.44 -29.63
C ARG A 59 -9.38 -12.30 -30.89
N MET A 60 -8.80 -11.80 -31.98
CA MET A 60 -8.58 -12.60 -33.21
C MET A 60 -7.16 -13.18 -33.34
N GLU A 61 -6.21 -12.78 -32.49
CA GLU A 61 -4.80 -13.26 -32.53
C GLU A 61 -4.57 -14.70 -32.01
N LEU A 62 -5.62 -15.51 -31.90
CA LEU A 62 -5.49 -16.96 -31.70
C LEU A 62 -6.47 -17.70 -32.62
N GLU A 63 -6.24 -17.59 -33.93
CA GLU A 63 -6.57 -18.67 -34.87
C GLU A 63 -5.40 -19.66 -34.94
N VAL A 64 -5.71 -20.86 -34.47
CA VAL A 64 -5.03 -22.12 -34.76
C VAL A 64 -4.96 -22.32 -36.27
N SER A 65 -3.76 -22.55 -36.79
CA SER A 65 -3.56 -23.35 -38.01
C SER A 65 -2.50 -24.40 -37.71
N GLU A 66 -2.95 -25.67 -37.75
CA GLU A 66 -2.12 -26.86 -37.89
C GLU A 66 -1.63 -26.95 -39.35
N GLU A 67 -0.45 -27.50 -39.61
CA GLU A 67 -0.26 -28.65 -40.51
C GLU A 67 1.20 -29.16 -40.53
N GLU A 68 1.30 -30.47 -40.75
CA GLU A 68 2.41 -31.42 -40.57
C GLU A 68 3.49 -31.35 -41.67
N MET A 69 4.69 -31.88 -41.37
CA MET A 69 5.43 -32.71 -42.35
C MET A 69 6.46 -33.63 -41.68
N GLU A 70 6.34 -34.94 -41.93
CA GLU A 70 7.25 -36.03 -41.53
C GLU A 70 8.44 -36.22 -42.51
N ALA A 71 9.50 -36.86 -41.97
CA ALA A 71 10.46 -37.81 -42.56
C ALA A 71 11.69 -37.35 -43.39
N SER A 72 12.89 -37.65 -42.87
CA SER A 72 13.99 -38.48 -43.45
C SER A 72 15.28 -38.25 -42.62
N ASP A 73 15.83 -39.22 -41.90
CA ASP A 73 16.65 -40.41 -42.26
C ASP A 73 18.17 -40.17 -42.13
N SER A 74 18.79 -41.07 -41.37
CA SER A 74 20.19 -41.56 -41.33
C SER A 74 21.39 -40.59 -41.13
N ASP A 75 22.18 -40.78 -40.05
CA ASP A 75 23.39 -41.64 -40.05
C ASP A 75 24.44 -41.34 -38.95
N THR A 76 24.90 -42.44 -38.32
CA THR A 76 26.22 -42.76 -37.71
C THR A 76 26.82 -42.02 -36.49
N GLU A 77 26.92 -42.81 -35.42
CA GLU A 77 28.07 -43.07 -34.51
C GLU A 77 29.23 -42.06 -34.37
N HIS A 78 29.50 -41.64 -33.14
CA HIS A 78 30.77 -41.99 -32.45
C HIS A 78 30.72 -41.69 -30.94
N MET A 79 31.27 -42.61 -30.15
CA MET A 79 31.56 -42.48 -28.71
C MET A 79 32.54 -41.32 -28.44
N ASP A 80 32.34 -40.60 -27.34
CA ASP A 80 33.49 -40.14 -26.55
C ASP A 80 33.14 -40.10 -25.05
N GLU A 81 33.99 -40.76 -24.26
CA GLU A 81 33.91 -40.85 -22.81
C GLU A 81 34.42 -39.53 -22.21
N GLY A 82 33.53 -38.68 -21.71
CA GLY A 82 33.93 -37.39 -21.12
C GLY A 82 32.93 -36.65 -20.24
N GLU A 83 31.79 -37.25 -19.86
CA GLU A 83 30.67 -36.54 -19.20
C GLU A 83 30.64 -36.63 -17.66
N GLU A 84 31.69 -37.12 -16.99
CA GLU A 84 31.68 -37.24 -15.52
C GLU A 84 32.36 -36.07 -14.78
N LEU A 85 32.95 -35.10 -15.49
CA LEU A 85 33.65 -33.95 -14.89
C LEU A 85 32.92 -32.60 -15.03
N SER A 86 31.96 -32.45 -15.96
CA SER A 86 31.16 -31.21 -16.09
C SER A 86 29.94 -31.18 -15.14
N SER A 87 29.32 -32.33 -14.88
CA SER A 87 28.16 -32.47 -14.00
C SER A 87 28.47 -32.11 -12.54
N LEU A 88 29.65 -32.48 -12.04
CA LEU A 88 30.12 -32.14 -10.69
C LEU A 88 30.43 -30.64 -10.52
N GLN A 89 30.87 -29.96 -11.60
CA GLN A 89 31.08 -28.51 -11.59
C GLN A 89 29.75 -27.74 -11.65
N GLU A 90 28.77 -28.21 -12.44
CA GLU A 90 27.42 -27.64 -12.47
C GLU A 90 26.65 -27.85 -11.16
N GLU A 91 26.76 -29.03 -10.53
CA GLU A 91 26.16 -29.29 -9.21
C GLU A 91 26.77 -28.39 -8.12
N GLY A 92 28.09 -28.17 -8.18
CA GLY A 92 28.80 -27.26 -7.30
C GLY A 92 28.34 -25.81 -7.44
N LEU A 93 28.18 -25.32 -8.68
CA LEU A 93 27.68 -23.97 -8.95
C LEU A 93 26.23 -23.80 -8.46
N LEU A 94 25.35 -24.76 -8.76
CA LEU A 94 23.96 -24.76 -8.31
C LEU A 94 23.86 -24.74 -6.78
N GLN A 95 24.72 -25.49 -6.09
CA GLN A 95 24.73 -25.51 -4.63
C GLN A 95 25.22 -24.18 -4.04
N THR A 96 26.21 -23.53 -4.68
CA THR A 96 26.66 -22.20 -4.25
C THR A 96 25.61 -21.12 -4.45
N GLU A 97 24.84 -21.17 -5.53
CA GLU A 97 23.78 -20.20 -5.79
C GLU A 97 22.59 -20.39 -4.84
N LEU A 98 22.20 -21.64 -4.58
CA LEU A 98 21.21 -21.98 -3.54
C LEU A 98 21.62 -21.47 -2.16
N ASN A 99 22.90 -21.59 -1.81
CA ASN A 99 23.42 -21.08 -0.54
C ASN A 99 23.38 -19.55 -0.48
N ARG A 100 23.66 -18.85 -1.58
CA ARG A 100 23.57 -17.38 -1.65
C ARG A 100 22.13 -16.88 -1.53
N GLU A 101 21.20 -17.47 -2.27
CA GLU A 101 19.78 -17.13 -2.17
C GLU A 101 19.21 -17.41 -0.78
N ALA A 102 19.61 -18.53 -0.17
CA ALA A 102 19.25 -18.89 1.20
C ALA A 102 19.67 -17.81 2.19
N ILE A 103 20.90 -17.30 2.11
CA ILE A 103 21.42 -16.24 2.99
C ILE A 103 20.58 -14.96 2.87
N ILE A 104 20.33 -14.49 1.65
CA ILE A 104 19.51 -13.28 1.39
C ILE A 104 18.10 -13.46 1.95
N ILE A 105 17.55 -14.66 1.79
CA ILE A 105 16.21 -14.97 2.27
C ILE A 105 16.15 -14.98 3.79
N GLU A 106 17.18 -15.52 4.43
CA GLU A 106 17.33 -15.61 5.87
C GLU A 106 17.40 -14.23 6.50
N GLU A 107 18.27 -13.35 5.98
CA GLU A 107 18.40 -11.96 6.43
C GLU A 107 17.07 -11.18 6.35
N GLN A 108 16.32 -11.37 5.27
CA GLN A 108 15.01 -10.72 5.09
C GLN A 108 13.95 -11.22 6.10
N LEU A 109 13.98 -12.50 6.47
CA LEU A 109 13.05 -13.08 7.44
C LEU A 109 13.43 -12.71 8.87
N ILE A 110 14.72 -12.68 9.21
CA ILE A 110 15.23 -12.18 10.50
C ILE A 110 14.79 -10.72 10.71
N ASN A 111 14.99 -9.87 9.71
CA ASN A 111 14.57 -8.46 9.75
C ASN A 111 13.05 -8.30 9.93
N LYS A 112 12.23 -9.17 9.33
CA LYS A 112 10.77 -9.16 9.52
C LYS A 112 10.34 -9.68 10.89
N SER A 113 11.02 -10.72 11.41
CA SER A 113 10.74 -11.29 12.73
C SER A 113 11.10 -10.31 13.85
N GLN A 114 12.24 -9.61 13.74
CA GLN A 114 12.62 -8.52 14.65
C GLN A 114 11.60 -7.37 14.62
N LYS A 115 11.14 -6.95 13.42
CA LYS A 115 10.06 -5.96 13.29
C LYS A 115 8.73 -6.41 13.91
N ARG A 116 8.44 -7.71 13.93
CA ARG A 116 7.22 -8.28 14.55
C ARG A 116 7.34 -8.37 16.07
N LYS A 117 8.50 -8.74 16.62
CA LYS A 117 8.74 -8.76 18.07
C LYS A 117 8.67 -7.35 18.68
N ASN A 118 9.16 -6.34 17.95
CA ASN A 118 9.06 -4.93 18.36
C ASN A 118 7.64 -4.33 18.25
N LYS A 119 6.64 -5.12 17.78
CA LYS A 119 5.26 -4.65 17.54
C LYS A 119 4.27 -4.99 18.66
N TRP A 120 4.67 -5.84 19.62
CA TRP A 120 3.80 -6.37 20.67
C TRP A 120 4.36 -6.19 22.08
N ASP A 121 5.07 -5.10 22.32
CA ASP A 121 5.32 -4.68 23.71
C ASP A 121 4.00 -4.13 24.29
N PRO A 122 3.65 -4.39 25.57
CA PRO A 122 2.50 -3.76 26.20
C PRO A 122 2.62 -2.26 26.05
N THR A 123 1.56 -1.61 25.55
CA THR A 123 1.46 -0.16 25.41
C THR A 123 1.76 0.48 26.77
N LEU A 124 3.03 0.84 27.00
CA LEU A 124 3.43 1.60 28.17
C LEU A 124 2.73 2.96 28.03
N ARG A 125 2.03 3.37 29.10
CA ARG A 125 1.53 4.74 29.21
C ARG A 125 2.71 5.69 29.00
N CYS A 126 2.71 6.44 27.90
CA CYS A 126 3.66 7.53 27.76
C CYS A 126 3.20 8.68 28.67
N PRO A 127 4.02 9.14 29.61
CA PRO A 127 3.83 10.44 30.21
C PRO A 127 3.89 11.50 29.09
N ARG A 128 3.08 12.56 29.18
CA ARG A 128 3.22 13.77 28.33
C ARG A 128 4.69 14.16 28.26
N SER A 129 5.13 14.71 27.11
CA SER A 129 6.52 15.12 26.83
C SER A 129 7.25 15.57 28.09
N ARG A 130 8.01 14.65 28.70
CA ARG A 130 8.67 14.91 29.98
C ARG A 130 9.96 15.63 29.67
N ARG A 131 10.14 16.82 30.25
CA ARG A 131 11.42 17.55 30.24
C ARG A 131 12.51 16.58 30.72
N GLN A 132 13.61 16.50 29.98
CA GLN A 132 14.75 15.69 30.41
C GLN A 132 15.35 16.32 31.69
N PRO A 133 15.70 15.51 32.72
CA PRO A 133 16.20 16.03 34.00
C PRO A 133 17.47 16.86 33.86
N GLU A 134 18.31 16.57 32.86
CA GLU A 134 19.59 17.23 32.65
C GLU A 134 19.52 18.68 32.15
N ASP A 135 18.57 19.04 31.28
CA ASP A 135 18.54 20.35 30.62
C ASP A 135 17.16 21.03 30.59
N GLY A 136 16.11 20.33 31.05
CA GLY A 136 14.76 20.88 31.13
C GLY A 136 14.09 21.09 29.76
N ARG A 137 14.68 20.60 28.67
CA ARG A 137 14.21 20.80 27.29
C ARG A 137 13.44 19.60 26.75
N THR A 138 12.56 19.84 25.77
CA THR A 138 11.80 18.83 25.02
C THR A 138 12.58 18.29 23.81
N LEU A 139 12.14 17.15 23.26
CA LEU A 139 12.70 16.59 22.01
C LEU A 139 12.56 17.57 20.83
N LEU A 140 11.51 18.40 20.82
CA LEU A 140 11.25 19.39 19.78
C LEU A 140 12.18 20.61 19.94
N GLU A 141 12.39 21.10 21.16
CA GLU A 141 13.39 22.14 21.45
C GLU A 141 14.82 21.68 21.08
N LYS A 142 15.14 20.39 21.30
CA LYS A 142 16.41 19.80 20.82
C LYS A 142 16.48 19.67 19.30
N ALA A 143 15.37 19.40 18.63
CA ALA A 143 15.31 19.36 17.16
C ALA A 143 15.45 20.76 16.54
N GLN A 144 15.08 21.82 17.26
CA GLN A 144 15.11 23.22 16.80
C GLN A 144 16.47 23.89 16.95
N ASP A 145 17.28 23.49 17.94
CA ASP A 145 18.55 24.17 18.27
C ASP A 145 19.78 23.73 17.46
N PHE A 146 19.70 22.74 16.55
CA PHE A 146 20.93 22.12 16.03
C PHE A 146 20.95 21.89 14.52
N LYS A 147 21.83 22.66 13.86
CA LYS A 147 22.30 22.58 12.46
C LYS A 147 22.91 21.23 12.02
N LYS A 148 22.83 20.19 12.86
CA LYS A 148 23.25 18.81 12.58
C LYS A 148 22.40 17.86 13.41
N ILE A 149 21.19 17.55 12.94
CA ILE A 149 20.50 16.36 13.42
C ILE A 149 21.27 15.17 12.85
N LYS A 150 22.05 14.48 13.70
CA LYS A 150 22.78 13.25 13.33
C LYS A 150 21.87 12.11 12.83
N ASN A 151 20.56 12.29 12.86
CA ASN A 151 19.53 11.28 12.56
C ASN A 151 18.43 11.75 11.57
N LEU A 152 18.50 12.97 11.02
CA LEU A 152 17.65 13.33 9.89
C LEU A 152 18.38 12.93 8.62
N GLU A 153 17.62 12.45 7.65
CA GLU A 153 18.14 12.15 6.33
C GLU A 153 18.81 13.41 5.76
N THR A 154 20.06 13.27 5.36
CA THR A 154 20.85 14.35 4.76
C THR A 154 20.32 14.77 3.39
N ASP A 155 19.55 13.90 2.76
CA ASP A 155 19.07 14.04 1.37
C ASP A 155 17.72 14.79 1.30
N PHE A 156 17.44 15.59 2.33
CA PHE A 156 16.22 16.35 2.47
C PHE A 156 16.54 17.83 2.70
N ASN A 157 15.81 18.67 1.97
CA ASN A 157 15.74 20.10 2.21
C ASN A 157 14.73 20.36 3.32
N TRP A 158 15.22 20.73 4.50
CA TRP A 158 14.42 20.93 5.71
C TRP A 158 14.14 22.42 5.96
N GLN A 159 12.92 22.73 6.39
CA GLN A 159 12.53 24.03 6.92
C GLN A 159 11.60 23.84 8.13
N TYR A 160 11.67 24.78 9.08
CA TYR A 160 10.85 24.70 10.28
C TYR A 160 10.33 26.06 10.73
N LEU A 161 9.25 26.00 11.49
CA LEU A 161 8.75 27.03 12.37
C LEU A 161 9.14 26.62 13.80
N PRO A 162 9.81 27.47 14.60
CA PRO A 162 10.19 27.12 15.96
C PRO A 162 8.97 26.99 16.88
N ALA A 163 9.16 26.27 17.98
CA ALA A 163 8.18 26.12 19.05
C ALA A 163 8.50 27.14 20.14
N GLU A 164 7.46 27.60 20.82
CA GLU A 164 7.60 28.42 22.02
C GLU A 164 7.41 27.51 23.23
N GLY A 165 8.53 27.07 23.81
CA GLY A 165 8.53 26.09 24.89
C GLY A 165 8.01 24.73 24.43
N THR A 166 6.87 24.30 24.98
CA THR A 166 6.22 23.02 24.62
C THR A 166 5.12 23.18 23.56
N ALA A 167 4.86 24.40 23.09
CA ALA A 167 3.73 24.71 22.23
C ALA A 167 4.18 25.07 20.81
N GLY A 168 3.43 24.58 19.82
CA GLY A 168 3.68 24.88 18.41
C GLY A 168 4.87 24.13 17.83
N GLY A 169 5.47 24.75 16.82
CA GLY A 169 6.53 24.18 16.01
C GLY A 169 6.00 23.35 14.84
N ILE A 170 6.61 23.55 13.67
CA ILE A 170 6.33 22.80 12.44
C ILE A 170 7.66 22.41 11.83
N LEU A 171 7.79 21.17 11.37
CA LEU A 171 8.95 20.71 10.60
C LEU A 171 8.47 20.17 9.26
N VAL A 172 9.03 20.70 8.17
CA VAL A 172 8.76 20.28 6.80
C VAL A 172 10.07 19.85 6.15
N GLY A 173 10.03 18.75 5.40
CA GLY A 173 11.19 18.27 4.65
C GLY A 173 10.79 17.74 3.28
N PHE A 174 11.58 18.07 2.28
CA PHE A 174 11.45 17.56 0.92
C PHE A 174 12.68 16.76 0.53
N SER A 175 12.50 15.55 0.01
CA SER A 175 13.62 14.77 -0.52
C SER A 175 14.16 15.45 -1.79
N GLU A 176 15.43 15.84 -1.76
CA GLU A 176 16.11 16.53 -2.87
C GLU A 176 16.22 15.65 -4.12
N ARG A 177 16.08 14.33 -3.95
CA ARG A 177 16.04 13.37 -5.06
C ARG A 177 14.73 13.44 -5.86
N LYS A 178 13.64 13.89 -5.24
CA LYS A 178 12.29 13.89 -5.83
C LYS A 178 11.76 15.29 -6.12
N PHE A 179 12.16 16.26 -5.31
CA PHE A 179 11.63 17.61 -5.36
C PHE A 179 12.74 18.65 -5.26
N GLU A 180 12.60 19.71 -6.04
CA GLU A 180 13.35 20.94 -5.93
C GLU A 180 12.47 21.97 -5.19
N VAL A 181 12.98 22.54 -4.10
CA VAL A 181 12.26 23.58 -3.38
C VAL A 181 12.57 24.95 -3.98
N LEU A 182 11.55 25.61 -4.54
CA LEU A 182 11.68 26.87 -5.26
C LEU A 182 11.55 28.08 -4.33
N ALA A 183 10.67 27.99 -3.34
CA ALA A 183 10.47 29.08 -2.38
C ALA A 183 9.86 28.55 -1.07
N TRP A 184 10.23 29.21 0.03
CA TRP A 184 9.63 29.02 1.34
C TRP A 184 8.90 30.28 1.78
N LYS A 185 7.79 30.12 2.50
CA LYS A 185 7.10 31.18 3.24
C LYS A 185 6.72 30.66 4.60
N ILE A 186 7.22 31.30 5.65
CA ILE A 186 6.99 30.90 7.04
C ILE A 186 6.03 31.93 7.63
N GLY A 187 4.89 31.46 8.14
CA GLY A 187 3.90 32.26 8.86
C GLY A 187 4.03 32.09 10.38
N VAL A 188 2.99 32.45 11.11
CA VAL A 188 2.89 32.23 12.55
C VAL A 188 2.32 30.84 12.85
N TYR A 189 1.45 30.34 11.97
CA TYR A 189 0.76 29.06 12.12
C TYR A 189 1.03 28.09 10.98
N SER A 190 1.91 28.46 10.05
CA SER A 190 2.14 27.70 8.83
C SER A 190 3.58 27.74 8.30
N VAL A 191 3.93 26.70 7.56
CA VAL A 191 5.11 26.65 6.70
C VAL A 191 4.63 26.26 5.31
N ALA A 192 4.78 27.16 4.35
CA ALA A 192 4.45 26.95 2.96
C ALA A 192 5.71 26.79 2.10
N ALA A 193 5.65 25.88 1.14
CA ALA A 193 6.71 25.60 0.19
C ALA A 193 6.14 25.51 -1.22
N ILE A 194 6.75 26.21 -2.16
CA ILE A 194 6.54 25.99 -3.60
C ILE A 194 7.62 25.01 -4.04
N VAL A 195 7.21 23.89 -4.63
CA VAL A 195 8.10 22.80 -4.98
C VAL A 195 7.87 22.35 -6.42
N GLY A 196 8.98 22.12 -7.12
CA GLY A 196 9.02 21.49 -8.42
C GLY A 196 9.32 20.00 -8.30
N ASN A 197 8.60 19.17 -9.04
CA ASN A 197 8.93 17.75 -9.16
C ASN A 197 10.12 17.55 -10.10
N CYS A 198 11.14 16.82 -9.68
CA CYS A 198 12.32 16.59 -10.53
C CYS A 198 12.03 15.72 -11.77
N HIS A 199 10.95 14.91 -11.75
CA HIS A 199 10.63 13.99 -12.83
C HIS A 199 9.81 14.61 -13.97
N ASP A 200 8.83 15.46 -13.66
CA ASP A 200 7.90 16.03 -14.65
C ASP A 200 7.93 17.56 -14.68
N ASN A 201 8.86 18.19 -13.92
CA ASN A 201 9.01 19.63 -13.75
C ASN A 201 7.72 20.35 -13.32
N SER A 202 6.75 19.61 -12.77
CA SER A 202 5.51 20.22 -12.36
C SER A 202 5.65 20.90 -11.02
N VAL A 203 5.07 22.10 -10.93
CA VAL A 203 5.14 22.93 -9.74
C VAL A 203 3.83 22.86 -8.98
N TRP A 204 3.94 22.66 -7.68
CA TRP A 204 2.81 22.66 -6.76
C TRP A 204 3.25 23.26 -5.42
N ARG A 205 2.27 23.53 -4.56
CA ARG A 205 2.50 24.17 -3.28
C ARG A 205 2.02 23.27 -2.15
N LEU A 206 2.88 23.08 -1.15
CA LEU A 206 2.51 22.49 0.13
C LEU A 206 2.35 23.60 1.16
N ILE A 207 1.27 23.56 1.94
CA ILE A 207 1.09 24.40 3.12
C ILE A 207 0.89 23.47 4.31
N THR A 208 1.86 23.43 5.22
CA THR A 208 1.75 22.69 6.48
C THR A 208 1.29 23.63 7.57
N VAL A 209 0.28 23.24 8.34
CA VAL A 209 -0.33 24.11 9.36
C VAL A 209 -0.34 23.48 10.74
N TYR A 210 -0.26 24.36 11.74
CA TYR A 210 -0.53 24.07 13.14
C TYR A 210 -1.37 25.21 13.71
N GLY A 211 -2.70 25.03 13.70
CA GLY A 211 -3.66 26.03 14.16
C GLY A 211 -3.64 26.19 15.68
N SER A 212 -4.05 27.37 16.17
CA SER A 212 -4.08 27.64 17.61
C SER A 212 -5.11 26.76 18.33
N PRO A 213 -4.72 26.04 19.42
CA PRO A 213 -5.68 25.33 20.25
C PRO A 213 -6.56 26.30 21.07
N TYR A 214 -6.10 27.54 21.28
CA TYR A 214 -6.76 28.58 22.08
C TYR A 214 -7.68 29.45 21.22
N ASP A 215 -8.76 29.98 21.78
CA ASP A 215 -9.75 30.75 21.01
C ASP A 215 -9.20 32.11 20.56
N GLU A 216 -8.25 32.67 21.31
CA GLU A 216 -7.60 33.96 21.07
C GLU A 216 -6.71 33.98 19.83
N GLY A 217 -6.31 32.83 19.29
CA GLY A 217 -5.47 32.73 18.09
C GLY A 217 -6.17 32.15 16.87
N LYS A 218 -7.45 31.78 16.97
CA LYS A 218 -8.18 31.14 15.87
C LYS A 218 -8.50 32.12 14.74
N GLN A 219 -8.78 33.37 15.06
CA GLN A 219 -9.08 34.38 14.05
C GLN A 219 -7.84 34.73 13.23
N GLU A 220 -6.71 34.93 13.90
CA GLU A 220 -5.40 35.20 13.31
C GLU A 220 -4.96 34.04 12.42
N PHE A 221 -5.19 32.80 12.87
CA PHE A 221 -4.95 31.60 12.06
C PHE A 221 -5.76 31.61 10.76
N ILE A 222 -7.08 31.84 10.83
CA ILE A 222 -7.94 31.89 9.63
C ILE A 222 -7.49 33.03 8.69
N ASN A 223 -7.18 34.22 9.23
CA ASN A 223 -6.69 35.34 8.43
C ASN A 223 -5.35 35.01 7.74
N GLU A 224 -4.44 34.28 8.41
CA GLU A 224 -3.20 33.80 7.80
C GLU A 224 -3.49 32.83 6.63
N LEU A 225 -4.44 31.91 6.82
CA LEU A 225 -4.85 30.97 5.77
C LEU A 225 -5.43 31.67 4.54
N GLU A 226 -6.25 32.72 4.73
CA GLU A 226 -6.76 33.53 3.62
C GLU A 226 -5.63 34.15 2.80
N ASN A 227 -4.70 34.84 3.47
CA ASN A 227 -3.57 35.51 2.84
C ASN A 227 -2.63 34.55 2.08
N LEU A 228 -2.54 33.29 2.53
CA LEU A 228 -1.74 32.27 1.85
C LEU A 228 -2.37 31.84 0.54
N LEU A 229 -3.69 31.72 0.47
CA LEU A 229 -4.39 31.24 -0.72
C LEU A 229 -4.64 32.34 -1.76
N ASP A 230 -4.79 33.60 -1.36
CA ASP A 230 -5.10 34.72 -2.26
C ASP A 230 -4.03 35.01 -3.35
N ASN A 231 -2.78 34.57 -3.17
CA ASN A 231 -1.65 34.98 -4.02
C ASN A 231 -1.12 33.88 -4.96
N TRP A 232 -1.87 32.80 -5.20
CA TRP A 232 -1.40 31.67 -6.01
C TRP A 232 -2.54 30.81 -6.54
N ASP A 233 -2.57 30.64 -7.86
CA ASP A 233 -3.60 29.84 -8.56
C ASP A 233 -3.14 28.41 -8.90
N GLY A 234 -1.89 28.04 -8.61
CA GLY A 234 -1.37 26.71 -8.95
C GLY A 234 -1.87 25.59 -8.02
N PRO A 235 -1.62 24.31 -8.38
CA PRO A 235 -1.96 23.16 -7.55
C PRO A 235 -1.44 23.32 -6.11
N THR A 236 -2.35 23.28 -5.14
CA THR A 236 -2.01 23.44 -3.72
C THR A 236 -2.58 22.30 -2.90
N VAL A 237 -1.76 21.77 -1.99
CA VAL A 237 -2.16 20.91 -0.88
C VAL A 237 -1.93 21.68 0.41
N ILE A 238 -2.93 21.69 1.28
CA ILE A 238 -2.82 22.23 2.62
C ILE A 238 -3.21 21.16 3.64
N GLY A 239 -2.38 20.94 4.65
CA GLY A 239 -2.70 19.94 5.66
C GLY A 239 -1.86 20.02 6.91
N GLY A 240 -2.35 19.38 7.97
CA GLY A 240 -1.76 19.44 9.30
C GLY A 240 -2.84 19.44 10.37
N ASP A 241 -2.49 19.89 11.57
CA ASP A 241 -3.42 20.04 12.68
C ASP A 241 -4.04 21.44 12.61
N PHE A 242 -5.33 21.51 12.32
CA PHE A 242 -6.03 22.80 12.26
C PHE A 242 -6.51 23.27 13.63
N ASN A 243 -6.58 22.38 14.65
CA ASN A 243 -7.27 22.63 15.92
C ASN A 243 -8.71 23.17 15.75
N LEU A 244 -9.33 22.92 14.59
CA LEU A 244 -10.66 23.37 14.21
C LEU A 244 -11.50 22.18 13.73
N VAL A 245 -12.79 22.22 14.08
CA VAL A 245 -13.75 21.16 13.79
C VAL A 245 -14.84 21.72 12.86
N CYS A 246 -15.05 21.10 11.69
CA CYS A 246 -16.04 21.58 10.71
C CYS A 246 -17.50 21.26 11.08
N ASN A 247 -17.75 20.23 11.89
CA ASN A 247 -19.10 19.72 12.14
C ASN A 247 -19.18 19.03 13.49
N VAL A 248 -20.36 19.03 14.11
CA VAL A 248 -20.71 18.25 15.31
C VAL A 248 -20.25 16.79 15.19
N LYS A 249 -20.41 16.17 14.01
CA LYS A 249 -20.00 14.77 13.74
C LYS A 249 -18.49 14.53 13.81
N HIS A 250 -17.69 15.60 13.70
CA HIS A 250 -16.23 15.51 13.75
C HIS A 250 -15.69 15.52 15.19
N LYS A 251 -16.58 15.47 16.20
CA LYS A 251 -16.22 15.29 17.61
C LYS A 251 -17.14 14.28 18.27
N SER A 252 -16.59 13.31 19.02
CA SER A 252 -17.37 12.20 19.55
C SER A 252 -18.45 12.61 20.56
N ASN A 253 -18.27 13.73 21.26
CA ASN A 253 -19.25 14.25 22.21
C ASN A 253 -20.24 15.26 21.59
N GLY A 254 -20.07 15.61 20.31
CA GLY A 254 -20.91 16.58 19.60
C GLY A 254 -20.79 18.04 20.07
N VAL A 255 -19.93 18.36 21.03
CA VAL A 255 -19.83 19.73 21.58
C VAL A 255 -18.75 20.53 20.85
N ILE A 256 -19.17 21.44 19.96
CA ILE A 256 -18.28 22.30 19.17
C ILE A 256 -18.60 23.78 19.39
N ASN A 257 -17.65 24.65 19.03
CA ASN A 257 -17.90 26.07 18.90
C ASN A 257 -18.36 26.36 17.47
N HIS A 258 -19.66 26.67 17.30
CA HIS A 258 -20.27 26.88 16.00
C HIS A 258 -19.67 28.06 15.23
N LYS A 259 -19.33 29.16 15.91
CA LYS A 259 -18.69 30.33 15.28
C LYS A 259 -17.43 29.92 14.51
N TRP A 260 -16.55 29.15 15.14
CA TRP A 260 -15.30 28.74 14.53
C TRP A 260 -15.49 27.67 13.44
N ALA A 261 -16.48 26.79 13.61
CA ALA A 261 -16.83 25.82 12.59
C ALA A 261 -17.33 26.50 11.32
N ASP A 262 -18.21 27.51 11.46
CA ASP A 262 -18.79 28.26 10.36
C ASP A 262 -17.71 29.08 9.64
N LEU A 263 -16.90 29.86 10.36
CA LEU A 263 -15.79 30.63 9.76
C LEU A 263 -14.77 29.75 9.03
N PHE A 264 -14.47 28.56 9.57
CA PHE A 264 -13.58 27.62 8.91
C PHE A 264 -14.20 27.04 7.63
N MET A 265 -15.49 26.70 7.67
CA MET A 265 -16.22 26.23 6.48
C MET A 265 -16.37 27.32 5.43
N ASP A 266 -16.62 28.57 5.83
CA ASP A 266 -16.65 29.72 4.92
C ASP A 266 -15.32 29.90 4.20
N TRP A 267 -14.20 29.74 4.92
CA TRP A 267 -12.87 29.72 4.32
C TRP A 267 -12.69 28.57 3.32
N VAL A 268 -13.05 27.33 3.69
CA VAL A 268 -12.99 26.17 2.78
C VAL A 268 -13.80 26.43 1.51
N ASN A 269 -15.03 26.95 1.66
CA ASN A 269 -15.94 27.22 0.56
C ASN A 269 -15.46 28.37 -0.34
N LYS A 270 -14.94 29.46 0.26
CA LYS A 270 -14.42 30.63 -0.45
C LYS A 270 -13.33 30.25 -1.45
N PHE A 271 -12.44 29.34 -1.07
CA PHE A 271 -11.34 28.88 -1.92
C PHE A 271 -11.63 27.58 -2.68
N GLY A 272 -12.86 27.06 -2.60
CA GLY A 272 -13.25 25.83 -3.31
C GLY A 272 -12.39 24.62 -2.95
N LEU A 273 -11.98 24.50 -1.69
CA LEU A 273 -11.08 23.45 -1.24
C LEU A 273 -11.80 22.11 -1.10
N ILE A 274 -11.14 21.04 -1.53
CA ILE A 274 -11.65 19.68 -1.47
C ILE A 274 -10.95 18.95 -0.33
N GLU A 275 -11.70 18.45 0.64
CA GLU A 275 -11.16 17.66 1.76
C GLU A 275 -10.86 16.21 1.31
N LEU A 276 -9.61 15.79 1.42
CA LEU A 276 -9.19 14.41 1.15
C LEU A 276 -9.33 13.57 2.43
N LYS A 277 -10.44 12.84 2.53
CA LYS A 277 -10.77 12.05 3.73
C LYS A 277 -10.15 10.65 3.71
N PRO A 278 -9.56 10.18 4.82
CA PRO A 278 -9.15 8.79 4.95
C PRO A 278 -10.37 7.86 4.99
N SER A 279 -10.32 6.74 4.26
CA SER A 279 -11.41 5.76 4.22
C SER A 279 -11.54 4.90 5.48
N SER A 280 -10.47 4.73 6.24
CA SER A 280 -10.37 3.77 7.34
C SER A 280 -10.62 4.36 8.73
N ARG A 281 -10.71 5.69 8.89
CA ARG A 281 -10.80 6.31 10.22
C ARG A 281 -11.48 7.68 10.18
N ALA A 282 -12.44 7.89 11.08
CA ALA A 282 -13.21 9.14 11.16
C ALA A 282 -12.58 10.22 12.04
N PHE A 283 -11.73 9.86 13.02
CA PHE A 283 -11.12 10.78 13.98
C PHE A 283 -9.60 10.66 13.96
N THR A 284 -8.91 11.77 14.15
CA THR A 284 -7.45 11.85 14.06
C THR A 284 -6.79 12.12 15.41
N TRP A 285 -7.56 12.61 16.40
CA TRP A 285 -7.08 12.97 17.73
C TRP A 285 -7.90 12.30 18.85
N THR A 286 -7.27 12.07 19.99
CA THR A 286 -7.91 11.60 21.23
C THR A 286 -7.32 12.29 22.46
N ASN A 287 -8.15 12.63 23.45
CA ASN A 287 -7.65 13.20 24.71
C ASN A 287 -6.89 12.17 25.60
N ASN A 288 -6.88 10.88 25.23
CA ASN A 288 -6.26 9.79 26.00
C ASN A 288 -6.79 9.60 27.44
N HIS A 289 -8.03 10.01 27.70
CA HIS A 289 -8.73 9.70 28.97
C HIS A 289 -9.39 8.32 28.92
N GLU A 290 -9.82 7.80 30.09
CA GLU A 290 -10.56 6.53 30.20
C GLU A 290 -11.86 6.54 29.39
N GLN A 291 -12.55 7.68 29.36
CA GLN A 291 -13.64 7.98 28.44
C GLN A 291 -13.12 8.96 27.38
N PRO A 292 -12.61 8.46 26.24
CA PRO A 292 -11.90 9.31 25.31
C PRO A 292 -12.86 10.20 24.51
N ILE A 293 -12.51 11.48 24.42
CA ILE A 293 -13.09 12.39 23.43
C ILE A 293 -12.23 12.29 22.18
N LEU A 294 -12.88 12.02 21.04
CA LEU A 294 -12.23 11.91 19.74
C LEU A 294 -12.58 13.13 18.90
N ALA A 295 -11.63 13.63 18.13
CA ALA A 295 -11.83 14.76 17.22
C ALA A 295 -11.14 14.52 15.87
N ALA A 296 -11.71 15.10 14.81
CA ALA A 296 -11.14 15.09 13.47
C ALA A 296 -10.60 16.48 13.13
N ILE A 297 -9.43 16.80 13.69
CA ILE A 297 -8.77 18.12 13.61
C ILE A 297 -7.56 18.12 12.68
N ASP A 298 -7.00 16.95 12.40
CA ASP A 298 -5.97 16.78 11.38
C ASP A 298 -6.64 16.58 10.03
N LYS A 299 -6.34 17.45 9.07
CA LYS A 299 -7.01 17.48 7.78
C LYS A 299 -6.02 17.68 6.65
N ILE A 300 -6.40 17.23 5.47
CA ILE A 300 -5.71 17.52 4.22
C ILE A 300 -6.76 18.01 3.24
N PHE A 301 -6.58 19.23 2.74
CA PHE A 301 -7.35 19.79 1.66
C PHE A 301 -6.47 19.98 0.43
N CYS A 302 -7.09 19.98 -0.73
CA CYS A 302 -6.45 20.32 -1.98
C CYS A 302 -7.31 21.28 -2.80
N THR A 303 -6.67 22.05 -3.67
CA THR A 303 -7.36 22.84 -4.70
C THR A 303 -7.86 21.94 -5.82
N THR A 304 -8.89 22.38 -6.56
CA THR A 304 -9.37 21.72 -7.79
C THR A 304 -8.25 21.47 -8.81
N ASN A 305 -7.31 22.41 -8.97
CA ASN A 305 -6.14 22.26 -9.85
C ASN A 305 -5.22 21.10 -9.42
N PHE A 306 -5.14 20.82 -8.12
CA PHE A 306 -4.39 19.67 -7.61
C PHE A 306 -5.14 18.37 -7.85
N GLU A 307 -6.44 18.32 -7.58
CA GLU A 307 -7.27 17.14 -7.86
C GLU A 307 -7.24 16.77 -9.34
N HIS A 308 -7.38 17.75 -10.23
CA HIS A 308 -7.31 17.52 -11.68
C HIS A 308 -5.95 16.96 -12.12
N LYS A 309 -4.86 17.42 -11.49
CA LYS A 309 -3.51 16.92 -11.79
C LYS A 309 -3.25 15.53 -11.22
N PHE A 310 -3.79 15.23 -10.04
CA PHE A 310 -3.63 13.96 -9.33
C PHE A 310 -5.00 13.34 -9.00
N PRO A 311 -5.77 12.89 -9.99
CA PRO A 311 -7.17 12.46 -9.80
C PRO A 311 -7.30 11.16 -8.99
N LEU A 312 -6.20 10.41 -8.87
CA LEU A 312 -6.12 9.17 -8.10
C LEU A 312 -5.53 9.40 -6.70
N ALA A 313 -5.31 10.65 -6.30
CA ALA A 313 -4.78 10.96 -4.99
C ALA A 313 -5.73 10.50 -3.88
N PHE A 314 -5.19 9.89 -2.83
CA PHE A 314 -5.97 9.42 -1.70
C PHE A 314 -5.20 9.56 -0.39
N VAL A 315 -5.94 9.69 0.71
CA VAL A 315 -5.38 9.75 2.06
C VAL A 315 -5.58 8.41 2.76
N SER A 316 -4.53 7.96 3.46
CA SER A 316 -4.53 6.78 4.31
C SER A 316 -3.99 7.11 5.69
N THR A 317 -4.27 6.26 6.67
CA THR A 317 -3.80 6.46 8.06
C THR A 317 -2.78 5.40 8.44
N SER A 318 -1.74 5.78 9.19
CA SER A 318 -0.80 4.82 9.77
C SER A 318 -1.16 4.43 11.21
N SER A 319 -0.53 3.38 11.73
CA SER A 319 -0.64 3.00 13.15
C SER A 319 -0.03 4.07 14.03
N ARG A 320 -0.72 4.41 15.12
CA ARG A 320 -0.19 5.28 16.17
C ARG A 320 0.97 4.58 16.86
N ALA A 321 2.12 5.25 16.97
CA ALA A 321 3.21 4.77 17.82
C ALA A 321 3.04 5.30 19.25
N SER A 322 3.16 6.62 19.44
CA SER A 322 3.20 7.26 20.77
C SER A 322 2.46 8.61 20.87
N SER A 323 1.85 9.09 19.78
CA SER A 323 1.08 10.34 19.76
C SER A 323 -0.41 10.11 19.98
N ASP A 324 -1.06 11.10 20.58
CA ASP A 324 -2.50 11.29 20.60
C ASP A 324 -3.10 11.55 19.20
N HIS A 325 -2.27 11.94 18.24
CA HIS A 325 -2.65 12.10 16.83
C HIS A 325 -2.40 10.84 15.99
N VAL A 326 -3.13 10.77 14.88
CA VAL A 326 -3.00 9.76 13.83
C VAL A 326 -2.31 10.37 12.63
N PRO A 327 -1.15 9.82 12.19
CA PRO A 327 -0.50 10.29 10.98
C PRO A 327 -1.39 10.09 9.75
N LEU A 328 -1.56 11.16 8.98
CA LEU A 328 -2.20 11.14 7.66
C LEU A 328 -1.12 11.01 6.57
N ILE A 329 -1.35 10.11 5.61
CA ILE A 329 -0.46 9.85 4.49
C ILE A 329 -1.23 10.15 3.21
N LEU A 330 -0.85 11.22 2.53
CA LEU A 330 -1.32 11.55 1.19
C LEU A 330 -0.48 10.79 0.15
N ASN A 331 -1.13 9.96 -0.66
CA ASN A 331 -0.54 9.33 -1.83
C ASN A 331 -1.09 10.01 -3.08
N PHE A 332 -0.23 10.38 -4.04
CA PHE A 332 -0.65 11.09 -5.25
C PHE A 332 -1.27 10.17 -6.33
N GLY A 333 -1.35 8.87 -6.06
CA GLY A 333 -1.91 7.88 -6.98
C GLY A 333 -1.05 7.64 -8.23
N LEU A 334 0.23 8.04 -8.20
CA LEU A 334 1.16 7.94 -9.33
C LEU A 334 1.74 6.54 -9.53
N GLU A 335 1.72 5.71 -8.49
CA GLU A 335 2.19 4.32 -8.58
C GLU A 335 1.03 3.42 -9.02
N GLU A 336 1.16 2.79 -10.19
CA GLU A 336 0.41 1.59 -10.49
C GLU A 336 0.74 0.54 -9.42
N ARG A 337 -0.22 0.21 -8.55
CA ARG A 337 -0.06 -0.89 -7.61
C ARG A 337 0.22 -2.15 -8.43
N ARG A 338 1.50 -2.56 -8.50
CA ARG A 338 1.84 -3.93 -8.87
C ARG A 338 1.17 -4.82 -7.83
N LYS A 339 0.03 -5.41 -8.20
CA LYS A 339 -0.64 -6.38 -7.34
C LYS A 339 0.43 -7.40 -6.94
N PRO A 340 0.61 -7.71 -5.64
CA PRO A 340 1.55 -8.76 -5.26
C PRO A 340 1.19 -10.00 -6.07
N SER A 341 2.10 -10.47 -6.92
CA SER A 341 1.79 -11.60 -7.79
C SER A 341 1.52 -12.80 -6.87
N MET A 342 0.27 -13.27 -6.87
CA MET A 342 -0.08 -14.47 -6.13
C MET A 342 0.71 -15.61 -6.77
N PHE A 343 1.50 -16.32 -5.98
CA PHE A 343 2.10 -17.56 -6.46
C PHE A 343 0.97 -18.53 -6.76
N ARG A 344 0.85 -18.93 -8.03
CA ARG A 344 -0.04 -20.00 -8.45
C ARG A 344 0.81 -21.22 -8.72
N PHE A 345 0.46 -22.32 -8.07
CA PHE A 345 1.09 -23.59 -8.38
C PHE A 345 0.51 -24.11 -9.69
N GLU A 346 1.35 -24.31 -10.70
CA GLU A 346 0.91 -24.82 -11.99
C GLU A 346 1.02 -26.34 -12.01
N LYS A 347 -0.05 -27.00 -12.47
CA LYS A 347 -0.13 -28.48 -12.47
C LYS A 347 0.97 -29.13 -13.31
N TRP A 348 1.45 -28.45 -14.36
CA TRP A 348 2.50 -28.96 -15.24
C TRP A 348 3.84 -29.15 -14.52
N TRP A 349 4.12 -28.42 -13.43
CA TRP A 349 5.32 -28.65 -12.63
C TRP A 349 5.39 -30.07 -12.09
N LEU A 350 4.24 -30.69 -11.77
CA LEU A 350 4.19 -32.10 -11.33
C LEU A 350 4.55 -33.10 -12.45
N GLN A 351 4.53 -32.66 -13.71
CA GLN A 351 4.86 -33.46 -14.88
C GLN A 351 6.34 -33.33 -15.25
N GLN A 352 7.08 -32.41 -14.64
CA GLN A 352 8.53 -32.30 -14.88
C GLN A 352 9.26 -33.47 -14.22
N PRO A 353 10.16 -34.16 -14.95
CA PRO A 353 10.87 -35.33 -14.43
C PRO A 353 11.66 -35.05 -13.14
N ASP A 354 12.26 -33.86 -13.05
CA ASP A 354 13.14 -33.40 -11.99
C ASP A 354 12.40 -32.74 -10.81
N PHE A 355 11.09 -32.53 -10.91
CA PHE A 355 10.34 -31.76 -9.91
C PHE A 355 10.44 -32.36 -8.50
N LYS A 356 10.34 -33.68 -8.38
CA LYS A 356 10.42 -34.36 -7.07
C LYS A 356 11.80 -34.19 -6.44
N GLU A 357 12.84 -34.31 -7.25
CA GLU A 357 14.24 -34.17 -6.82
C GLU A 357 14.55 -32.72 -6.45
N LEU A 358 14.06 -31.76 -7.24
CA LEU A 358 14.14 -30.33 -6.96
C LEU A 358 13.50 -29.98 -5.61
N ILE A 359 12.27 -30.44 -5.38
CA ILE A 359 11.59 -30.20 -4.10
C ILE A 359 12.36 -30.84 -2.94
N ALA A 360 12.86 -32.07 -3.08
CA ALA A 360 13.66 -32.71 -2.05
C ALA A 360 14.95 -31.93 -1.76
N LYS A 361 15.65 -31.44 -2.79
CA LYS A 361 16.87 -30.63 -2.66
C LYS A 361 16.60 -29.32 -1.91
N LEU A 362 15.54 -28.59 -2.29
CA LEU A 362 15.14 -27.34 -1.63
C LEU A 362 14.65 -27.55 -0.20
N TRP A 363 13.95 -28.67 0.05
CA TRP A 363 13.46 -29.01 1.38
C TRP A 363 14.61 -29.36 2.33
N ASN A 364 15.69 -29.94 1.81
CA ASN A 364 16.86 -30.34 2.60
C ASN A 364 17.96 -29.27 2.71
N THR A 365 17.80 -28.08 2.09
CA THR A 365 18.77 -26.97 2.23
C THR A 365 19.00 -26.60 3.71
N SER A 366 20.21 -26.23 4.12
CA SER A 366 20.43 -25.76 5.48
C SER A 366 19.65 -24.46 5.75
N CYS A 367 19.25 -24.26 7.00
CA CYS A 367 18.44 -23.13 7.45
C CYS A 367 18.85 -22.82 8.89
N ALA A 368 19.20 -21.57 9.20
CA ALA A 368 19.62 -21.24 10.57
C ALA A 368 18.45 -20.98 11.54
N PHE A 369 17.20 -21.00 11.05
CA PHE A 369 16.02 -20.90 11.91
C PHE A 369 15.82 -22.15 12.74
N THR A 370 15.46 -21.97 14.01
CA THR A 370 15.11 -23.05 14.95
C THR A 370 13.59 -23.19 15.14
N ASP A 371 12.82 -22.14 14.86
CA ASP A 371 11.36 -22.16 14.97
C ASP A 371 10.71 -22.87 13.76
N PRO A 372 9.79 -23.84 13.98
CA PRO A 372 9.17 -24.60 12.90
C PRO A 372 8.40 -23.76 11.87
N LEU A 373 7.76 -22.65 12.26
CA LEU A 373 7.01 -21.79 11.33
C LEU A 373 7.96 -20.95 10.48
N ASP A 374 9.07 -20.50 11.04
CA ASP A 374 10.11 -19.76 10.31
C ASP A 374 10.87 -20.69 9.34
N ILE A 375 11.16 -21.93 9.76
CA ILE A 375 11.70 -22.97 8.87
C ILE A 375 10.73 -23.22 7.71
N TRP A 376 9.45 -23.45 7.98
CA TRP A 376 8.46 -23.71 6.94
C TRP A 376 8.31 -22.52 5.97
N GLN A 377 8.28 -21.28 6.47
CA GLN A 377 8.22 -20.08 5.64
C GLN A 377 9.46 -19.93 4.75
N PHE A 378 10.63 -20.21 5.30
CA PHE A 378 11.90 -20.22 4.56
C PHE A 378 11.84 -21.23 3.40
N LYS A 379 11.46 -22.48 3.68
CA LYS A 379 11.36 -23.56 2.67
C LYS A 379 10.37 -23.26 1.56
N ILE A 380 9.16 -22.83 1.93
CA ILE A 380 8.13 -22.49 0.94
C ILE A 380 8.54 -21.30 0.07
N ARG A 381 9.32 -20.35 0.61
CA ARG A 381 9.80 -19.22 -0.17
C ARG A 381 10.88 -19.60 -1.18
N LEU A 382 11.81 -20.48 -0.81
CA LEU A 382 12.79 -21.06 -1.73
C LEU A 382 12.11 -21.78 -2.89
N VAL A 383 11.14 -22.66 -2.58
CA VAL A 383 10.33 -23.35 -3.59
C VAL A 383 9.64 -22.37 -4.53
N LYS A 384 9.04 -21.30 -4.00
CA LYS A 384 8.36 -20.29 -4.82
C LYS A 384 9.30 -19.53 -5.76
N ILE A 385 10.50 -19.19 -5.30
CA ILE A 385 11.48 -18.47 -6.13
C ILE A 385 11.95 -19.38 -7.26
N ARG A 386 12.31 -20.62 -6.92
CA ARG A 386 12.86 -21.55 -7.90
C ARG A 386 11.86 -22.02 -8.96
N LEU A 387 10.58 -22.16 -8.59
CA LEU A 387 9.51 -22.52 -9.53
C LEU A 387 9.04 -21.33 -10.38
N ARG A 388 9.24 -20.09 -9.94
CA ARG A 388 8.90 -18.89 -10.73
C ARG A 388 9.91 -18.59 -11.85
N GLY A 389 11.02 -19.32 -11.90
CA GLY A 389 12.20 -18.92 -12.68
C GLY A 389 12.82 -17.67 -12.06
N GLY A 390 13.58 -17.85 -10.96
CA GLY A 390 14.56 -16.83 -10.57
C GLY A 390 15.54 -16.59 -11.73
N PRO A 391 16.11 -15.37 -11.85
CA PRO A 391 16.88 -14.94 -13.02
C PRO A 391 17.99 -15.90 -13.44
#